data_AF-A0A975YBS5-F1
#
_entry.id   AF-A0A975YBS5-F1
#
_cell.length_a   1.000
_cell.length_b   1.000
_cell.length_c   1.000
_cell.angle_alpha   90.00
_cell.angle_beta   90.00
_cell.angle_gamma   90.00
#
_symmetry.space_group_name_H-M   'P 1'
#
loop_
_entity.id
_entity.type
_entity.pdbx_description
1 polymer ?
#
loop_
_entity_poly.entity_id
_entity_poly.type
_entity_poly.pdbx_seq_one_letter_code
_entity_poly.pdbx_strand_id
1 'polypeptide(L)'
;MIAGRGPSPALVLALVRRLPDTSLTVALASGGREFFGWGQDRHLTADLYDAINANTRATGQWGRGKAPKIPPYPRPKKATAKRTDKRRPISVAEIYKRFTGR
;
A
#
# COMPACT_ATOMS: atom_id res chain seq x y z
N MET A 1 4.30 30.41 -22.31
CA MET A 1 5.06 30.61 -21.07
C MET A 1 4.05 30.93 -19.97
N ILE A 2 3.59 29.95 -19.20
CA ILE A 2 2.67 30.21 -18.07
C ILE A 2 3.54 30.38 -16.82
N ALA A 3 3.96 31.61 -16.60
CA ALA A 3 4.55 32.05 -15.34
C ALA A 3 3.40 32.47 -14.40
N GLY A 4 2.76 31.49 -13.77
CA GLY A 4 2.07 31.76 -12.50
C GLY A 4 3.16 32.05 -11.45
N ARG A 5 2.96 33.04 -10.59
CA ARG A 5 3.90 33.50 -9.55
C ARG A 5 4.23 32.41 -8.50
N GLY A 6 4.96 31.38 -8.89
CA GLY A 6 5.31 30.25 -8.04
C GLY A 6 6.65 29.63 -8.40
N PRO A 7 7.20 28.78 -7.51
CA PRO A 7 8.44 28.06 -7.79
C PRO A 7 8.31 27.23 -9.06
N SER A 8 9.41 27.09 -9.80
CA SER A 8 9.40 26.33 -11.05
C SER A 8 8.96 24.87 -10.78
N PRO A 9 8.18 24.23 -11.67
CA PRO A 9 7.76 22.85 -11.49
C PRO A 9 8.93 21.88 -11.27
N ALA A 10 10.07 22.14 -11.91
CA ALA A 10 11.29 21.38 -11.73
C ALA A 10 11.83 21.46 -10.29
N LEU A 11 11.82 22.66 -9.69
CA LEU A 11 12.24 22.87 -8.30
C LEU A 11 11.32 22.13 -7.32
N VAL A 12 9.99 22.19 -7.54
CA VAL A 12 9.02 21.48 -6.70
C VAL A 12 9.25 19.96 -6.76
N LEU A 13 9.46 19.40 -7.94
CA LEU A 13 9.75 17.97 -8.10
C LEU A 13 11.07 17.56 -7.45
N ALA A 14 12.10 18.42 -7.52
CA ALA A 14 13.39 18.15 -6.88
C ALA A 14 13.25 18.07 -5.35
N LEU A 15 12.44 18.95 -4.75
CA LEU A 15 12.17 18.95 -3.30
C LEU A 15 11.37 17.72 -2.87
N VAL A 16 10.31 17.38 -3.62
CA VAL A 16 9.49 16.20 -3.33
C VAL A 16 10.31 14.91 -3.40
N ARG A 17 11.21 14.77 -4.39
CA ARG A 17 12.07 13.59 -4.55
C ARG A 17 13.12 13.42 -3.46
N ARG A 18 13.47 14.49 -2.74
CA ARG A 18 14.43 14.47 -1.64
C ARG A 18 13.79 14.36 -0.26
N LEU A 19 12.46 14.27 -0.19
CA LEU A 19 11.80 13.99 1.07
C LEU A 19 12.22 12.60 1.58
N PRO A 20 12.35 12.45 2.91
CA PRO A 20 12.58 11.14 3.51
C PRO A 20 11.52 10.13 3.06
N ASP A 21 11.92 8.88 2.92
CA ASP A 21 11.05 7.74 2.62
C ASP A 21 9.94 7.54 3.67
N THR A 22 10.19 7.97 4.91
CA THR A 22 9.22 8.00 6.02
C THR A 22 8.19 9.12 5.93
N SER A 23 8.33 10.06 4.99
CA SER A 23 7.46 11.24 4.87
C SER A 23 6.03 10.89 4.47
N LEU A 24 5.10 11.80 4.79
CA LEU A 24 3.68 11.62 4.47
C LEU A 24 3.44 11.55 2.95
N THR A 25 4.22 12.28 2.16
CA THR A 25 4.13 12.26 0.70
C THR A 25 4.47 10.88 0.15
N VAL A 26 5.52 10.25 0.66
CA VAL A 26 5.93 8.89 0.25
C VAL A 26 4.94 7.85 0.76
N ALA A 27 4.44 7.99 1.98
CA ALA A 27 3.41 7.11 2.53
C ALA A 27 2.12 7.10 1.70
N LEU A 28 1.62 8.29 1.32
CA LEU A 28 0.45 8.45 0.46
C LEU A 28 0.68 7.85 -0.93
N ALA A 29 1.87 8.05 -1.51
CA ALA A 29 2.23 7.39 -2.77
C ALA A 29 2.30 5.87 -2.66
N SER A 30 2.68 5.34 -1.49
CA SER A 30 2.87 3.90 -1.25
C SER A 30 1.58 3.13 -1.01
N GLY A 31 0.51 3.81 -0.58
CA GLY A 31 -0.81 3.20 -0.46
C GLY A 31 -1.72 3.75 0.61
N GLY A 32 -1.28 4.72 1.41
CA GLY A 32 -2.15 5.35 2.42
C GLY A 32 -1.39 5.95 3.60
N ARG A 33 -2.13 6.59 4.50
CA ARG A 33 -1.56 7.25 5.69
C ARG A 33 -0.99 6.25 6.69
N GLU A 34 -1.44 5.01 6.64
CA GLU A 34 -0.92 3.90 7.44
C GLU A 34 0.55 3.57 7.16
N PHE A 35 1.09 3.97 5.99
CA PHE A 35 2.52 3.84 5.66
C PHE A 35 3.38 4.99 6.20
N PHE A 36 2.79 5.94 6.94
CA PHE A 36 3.55 7.04 7.50
C PHE A 36 4.57 6.53 8.52
N GLY A 37 5.82 6.98 8.40
CA GLY A 37 6.92 6.48 9.24
C GLY A 37 7.43 5.08 8.87
N TRP A 38 6.88 4.43 7.84
CA TRP A 38 7.42 3.19 7.27
C TRP A 38 8.44 3.52 6.19
N GLY A 39 9.70 3.65 6.61
CA GLY A 39 10.84 3.71 5.71
C GLY A 39 11.34 2.33 5.29
N GLN A 40 12.35 2.32 4.43
CA GLN A 40 13.02 1.11 3.95
C GLN A 40 13.54 0.25 5.11
N ASP A 41 14.11 0.85 6.15
CA ASP A 41 14.64 0.14 7.32
C ASP A 41 13.55 -0.66 8.06
N ARG A 42 12.35 -0.08 8.18
CA ARG A 42 11.22 -0.78 8.84
C ARG A 42 10.70 -1.92 7.98
N HIS A 43 10.65 -1.75 6.67
CA HIS A 43 10.31 -2.83 5.74
C HIS A 43 11.33 -3.98 5.84
N LEU A 44 12.62 -3.67 5.80
CA LEU A 44 13.70 -4.66 5.92
C LEU A 44 13.68 -5.39 7.27
N THR A 45 13.46 -4.67 8.37
CA THR A 45 13.40 -5.28 9.71
C THR A 45 12.20 -6.22 9.84
N ALA A 46 11.05 -5.83 9.28
CA ALA A 46 9.86 -6.69 9.25
C ALA A 46 10.09 -7.96 8.42
N ASP A 47 10.76 -7.85 7.27
CA ASP A 47 11.11 -9.00 6.44
C ASP A 47 12.13 -9.91 7.11
N LEU A 48 13.12 -9.32 7.81
CA LEU A 48 14.10 -10.09 8.57
C LEU A 48 13.44 -10.86 9.73
N TYR A 49 12.54 -10.22 10.48
CA TYR A 49 11.77 -10.88 11.54
C TYR A 49 10.96 -12.05 10.99
N ASP A 50 10.26 -11.85 9.87
CA ASP A 50 9.47 -12.91 9.24
C ASP A 50 10.33 -14.04 8.67
N ALA A 51 11.51 -13.73 8.12
CA ALA A 51 12.47 -14.72 7.64
C ALA A 51 13.06 -15.56 8.78
N ILE A 52 13.42 -14.94 9.91
CA ILE A 52 13.92 -15.65 11.11
C ILE A 52 12.85 -16.57 11.66
N ASN A 53 11.59 -16.10 11.71
CA ASN A 53 10.47 -16.92 12.17
C ASN A 53 10.20 -18.09 11.23
N ALA A 54 10.28 -17.86 9.91
CA ALA A 54 10.15 -18.92 8.91
C ALA A 54 11.29 -19.95 9.04
N ASN A 55 12.53 -19.51 9.21
CA ASN A 55 13.68 -20.39 9.41
C ASN A 55 13.51 -21.22 10.68
N THR A 56 13.20 -20.58 11.82
CA THR A 56 12.96 -21.25 13.10
C THR A 56 11.87 -22.31 12.97
N ARG A 57 10.76 -21.96 12.30
CA ARG A 57 9.67 -22.90 12.05
C ARG A 57 10.10 -24.10 11.19
N ALA A 58 10.97 -23.89 10.21
CA ALA A 58 11.44 -24.94 9.32
C ALA A 58 12.50 -25.86 9.96
N THR A 59 13.39 -25.31 10.79
CA THR A 59 14.55 -26.02 11.35
C THR A 59 14.33 -26.53 12.77
N GLY A 60 13.32 -26.03 13.49
CA GLY A 60 13.04 -26.43 14.86
C GLY A 60 12.71 -27.91 14.99
N GLN A 61 13.29 -28.57 15.99
CA GLN A 61 12.86 -29.90 16.43
C GLN A 61 11.57 -29.78 17.23
N TRP A 62 10.47 -29.58 16.50
CA TRP A 62 9.13 -29.70 17.06
C TRP A 62 8.90 -31.19 17.30
N GLY A 63 8.60 -31.59 18.54
CA GLY A 63 8.44 -33.00 18.93
C GLY A 63 7.25 -33.69 18.23
N ARG A 64 6.41 -34.44 18.96
CA ARG A 64 5.15 -34.97 18.39
C ARG A 64 4.12 -33.84 18.21
N GLY A 65 4.33 -32.94 17.26
CA GLY A 65 3.44 -31.81 17.02
C GLY A 65 3.81 -31.00 15.78
N LYS A 66 2.86 -30.20 15.29
CA LYS A 66 3.12 -29.24 14.21
C LYS A 66 3.88 -28.03 14.77
N ALA A 67 4.75 -27.47 13.94
CA ALA A 67 5.49 -26.25 14.27
C ALA A 67 4.53 -25.11 14.67
N PRO A 68 4.85 -24.32 15.72
CA PRO A 68 4.04 -23.19 16.16
C PRO A 68 3.75 -22.19 15.04
N LYS A 69 2.56 -21.60 15.05
CA LYS A 69 2.19 -20.53 14.12
C LYS A 69 2.63 -19.19 14.71
N ILE A 70 3.80 -18.73 14.28
CA ILE A 70 4.32 -17.41 14.68
C ILE A 70 3.61 -16.35 13.82
N PRO A 71 2.99 -15.31 14.43
CA PRO A 71 2.36 -14.25 13.67
C PRO A 71 3.41 -13.41 12.94
N PRO A 72 3.10 -12.93 11.71
CA PRO A 72 4.01 -12.05 10.99
C PRO A 72 4.10 -10.69 11.68
N TYR A 73 5.18 -9.96 11.41
CA TYR A 73 5.33 -8.59 11.89
C TYR A 73 4.11 -7.72 11.49
N PRO A 74 3.59 -6.85 12.37
CA PRO A 74 2.44 -6.01 12.05
C PRO A 74 2.81 -4.96 10.98
N ARG A 75 2.45 -5.21 9.72
CA ARG A 75 2.71 -4.31 8.59
C ARG A 75 1.48 -3.46 8.23
N PRO A 76 1.65 -2.23 7.73
CA PRO A 76 0.59 -1.46 7.13
C PRO A 76 0.07 -2.24 5.92
N LYS A 77 -1.22 -2.52 5.95
CA LYS A 77 -1.90 -3.12 4.80
C LYS A 77 -2.25 -1.95 3.91
N LYS A 78 -1.88 -2.03 2.63
CA LYS A 78 -2.48 -1.14 1.63
C LYS A 78 -3.98 -1.21 1.87
N ALA A 79 -4.61 -0.06 2.07
CA ALA A 79 -6.03 0.05 1.82
C ALA A 79 -6.22 -0.37 0.36
N THR A 80 -6.38 -1.68 0.11
CA THR A 80 -7.06 -2.15 -1.08
C THR A 80 -8.38 -1.44 -0.95
N ALA A 81 -8.57 -0.37 -1.72
CA ALA A 81 -9.89 0.16 -1.94
C ALA A 81 -10.71 -1.08 -2.22
N LYS A 82 -11.56 -1.47 -1.26
CA LYS A 82 -12.46 -2.58 -1.49
C LYS A 82 -13.12 -2.14 -2.78
N ARG A 83 -12.90 -2.85 -3.88
CA ARG A 83 -13.71 -2.70 -5.07
C ARG A 83 -15.08 -3.20 -4.65
N THR A 84 -15.79 -2.42 -3.83
CA THR A 84 -17.20 -2.57 -3.45
C THR A 84 -18.09 -2.14 -4.60
N ASP A 85 -17.57 -2.20 -5.81
CA ASP A 85 -18.32 -2.02 -7.02
C ASP A 85 -17.84 -3.11 -7.96
N LYS A 86 -18.31 -4.33 -7.68
CA LYS A 86 -18.75 -5.21 -8.76
C LYS A 86 -19.85 -4.45 -9.50
N ARG A 87 -19.50 -3.43 -10.29
CA ARG A 87 -20.42 -2.81 -11.22
C ARG A 87 -20.84 -3.93 -12.15
N ARG A 88 -22.03 -4.47 -11.90
CA ARG A 88 -22.64 -5.44 -12.80
C ARG A 88 -22.60 -4.79 -14.19
N PRO A 89 -22.17 -5.51 -15.24
CA PRO A 89 -22.19 -4.96 -16.58
C PRO A 89 -23.63 -4.52 -16.86
N ILE A 90 -23.80 -3.22 -17.09
CA ILE A 90 -25.12 -2.62 -17.30
C ILE A 90 -25.59 -3.04 -18.68
N SER A 91 -26.83 -3.55 -18.76
CA SER A 91 -27.38 -3.99 -20.04
C SER A 91 -27.73 -2.79 -20.93
N VAL A 92 -27.70 -2.97 -22.26
CA VAL A 92 -28.07 -1.91 -23.22
C VAL A 92 -29.50 -1.39 -22.96
N ALA A 93 -30.41 -2.25 -22.50
CA ALA A 93 -31.77 -1.88 -22.12
C ALA A 93 -31.81 -0.94 -20.89
N GLU A 94 -30.93 -1.14 -19.90
CA GLU A 94 -30.81 -0.22 -18.75
C GLU A 94 -30.18 1.12 -19.14
N ILE A 95 -29.25 1.13 -20.10
CA ILE A 95 -28.69 2.38 -20.65
C ILE A 95 -29.81 3.15 -21.35
N TYR A 96 -30.58 2.51 -22.22
CA TYR A 96 -31.70 3.13 -22.92
C TYR A 96 -32.70 3.76 -21.94
N LYS A 97 -33.14 3.02 -20.92
CA LYS A 97 -34.06 3.53 -19.88
C LYS A 97 -33.53 4.76 -19.13
N ARG A 98 -32.22 4.85 -18.88
CA ARG A 98 -31.63 6.03 -18.22
C ARG A 98 -31.60 7.27 -19.10
N PHE A 99 -31.51 7.08 -20.42
CA PHE A 99 -31.48 8.18 -21.38
C PHE A 99 -32.87 8.61 -21.84
N THR A 100 -33.85 7.70 -21.84
CA THR A 100 -35.22 7.99 -22.27
C THR A 100 -36.20 8.25 -21.12
N GLY A 101 -35.73 8.20 -19.87
CA GLY A 101 -36.53 8.55 -18.70
C GLY A 101 -36.79 10.06 -18.59
N ARG A 102 -37.79 10.54 -19.34
CA ARG A 102 -38.68 11.62 -18.95
C ARG A 102 -40.04 11.01 -18.63
#